data_AF-A0A7V9ED01-F1
#
_entry.id   AF-A0A7V9ED01-F1
#
_cell.length_a   1.000
_cell.length_b   1.000
_cell.length_c   1.000
_cell.angle_alpha   90.00
_cell.angle_beta   90.00
_cell.angle_gamma   90.00
#
_symmetry.space_group_name_H-M   'P 1'
#
loop_
_entity.id
_entity.type
_entity.pdbx_description
1 polymer ?
#
loop_
_entity_poly.entity_id
_entity_poly.type
_entity_poly.pdbx_seq_one_letter_code
_entity_poly.pdbx_strand_id
1 'polypeptide(L)' 'MANKEIAQGLFVTVKTVEKHLASAYRKLGTSRAELLVALAPAGSPSDEAAPDAP' A
#
# COMPACT_ATOMS: atom_id res chain seq x y z
N MET A 1 3.06 2.04 -6.31
CA MET A 1 3.84 3.31 -6.24
C MET A 1 5.24 3.07 -5.72
N ALA A 2 6.22 3.58 -6.46
CA ALA A 2 7.63 3.60 -6.08
C ALA A 2 7.98 4.89 -5.31
N ASN A 3 8.95 4.83 -4.39
CA ASN A 3 9.37 6.00 -3.59
C ASN A 3 9.79 7.20 -4.46
N LYS A 4 10.29 6.94 -5.67
CA LYS A 4 10.64 7.98 -6.64
C LYS A 4 9.44 8.80 -7.10
N GLU A 5 8.30 8.15 -7.34
CA GLU A 5 7.06 8.82 -7.75
C GLU A 5 6.51 9.69 -6.61
N ILE A 6 6.55 9.16 -5.38
CA ILE A 6 6.15 9.88 -4.16
C ILE A 6 7.03 11.13 -3.97
N ALA A 7 8.34 10.97 -4.14
CA ALA A 7 9.30 12.06 -4.02
C ALA A 7 9.03 13.18 -5.04
N GLN A 8 8.74 12.81 -6.30
CA GLN A 8 8.40 13.75 -7.36
C GLN A 8 7.09 14.49 -7.07
N GLY A 9 6.03 13.78 -6.69
CA GLY A 9 4.73 14.39 -6.41
C GLY A 9 4.72 15.32 -5.19
N LEU A 10 5.61 15.09 -4.24
CA LEU A 10 5.74 15.89 -3.02
C LEU A 10 6.91 16.89 -3.06
N PHE A 11 7.66 16.99 -4.17
CA PHE A 11 8.84 17.85 -4.32
C PHE A 11 9.91 17.65 -3.22
N VAL A 12 10.12 16.40 -2.80
CA VAL A 12 11.14 16.03 -1.81
C VAL A 12 12.16 15.05 -2.39
N THR A 13 13.23 14.77 -1.65
CA THR A 13 14.20 13.74 -2.07
C THR A 13 13.68 12.34 -1.76
N VAL A 14 14.14 11.33 -2.51
CA VAL A 14 13.86 9.91 -2.22
C VAL A 14 14.29 9.55 -0.79
N LYS A 15 15.45 10.03 -0.35
CA LYS A 15 15.96 9.81 1.01
C LYS A 15 15.06 10.40 2.10
N THR A 16 14.40 11.52 1.81
CA THR A 16 13.38 12.10 2.70
C THR A 16 12.20 11.15 2.84
N VAL A 17 11.68 10.62 1.72
CA VAL A 17 10.59 9.62 1.73
C VAL A 17 10.98 8.37 2.53
N GLU A 18 12.18 7.84 2.32
CA GLU A 18 12.70 6.67 3.04
C GLU A 18 12.74 6.90 4.56
N LYS A 19 13.25 8.06 4.99
CA LYS A 19 13.30 8.44 6.41
C LYS A 19 11.90 8.51 7.03
N HIS A 20 10.94 9.10 6.33
CA HIS A 20 9.56 9.18 6.79
C HIS A 20 8.91 7.79 6.88
N LEU A 21 9.07 6.95 5.86
CA LEU A 21 8.54 5.58 5.86
C LEU A 21 9.16 4.73 6.96
N ALA A 22 10.47 4.78 7.17
CA ALA A 22 11.14 4.05 8.25
C ALA A 22 10.60 4.48 9.63
N SER A 23 10.36 5.79 9.82
CA SER A 23 9.78 6.31 11.06
C SER A 23 8.32 5.86 11.24
N ALA A 24 7.53 5.85 10.17
CA ALA A 24 6.14 5.41 10.19
C ALA A 24 6.03 3.91 10.50
N TYR A 25 6.79 3.07 9.79
CA TYR A 25 6.84 1.61 10.03
C TYR A 25 7.27 1.28 11.46
N ARG A 26 8.28 1.98 12.00
CA ARG A 26 8.69 1.79 13.40
C ARG A 26 7.59 2.15 14.40
N LYS A 27 6.82 3.22 14.13
CA LYS A 27 5.71 3.65 14.99
C LYS A 27 4.52 2.68 14.93
N LEU A 28 4.29 2.10 13.76
CA LEU A 28 3.20 1.14 13.53
C LEU A 28 3.60 -0.30 13.88
N GLY A 29 4.88 -0.56 14.13
CA GLY A 29 5.38 -1.90 14.43
C GLY A 29 5.21 -2.88 13.26
N THR A 30 5.21 -2.39 12.02
CA THR A 30 4.88 -3.20 10.83
C THR A 30 5.87 -2.99 9.70
N SER A 31 5.93 -3.94 8.77
CA SER A 31 6.67 -3.83 7.52
C SER A 31 5.81 -3.30 6.36
N ARG A 32 6.45 -2.92 5.25
CA ARG A 32 5.73 -2.55 4.03
C ARG A 32 4.82 -3.67 3.51
N ALA A 33 5.30 -4.92 3.56
CA ALA A 33 4.54 -6.06 3.07
C ALA A 33 3.30 -6.33 3.94
N GLU A 34 3.47 -6.30 5.25
CA GLU A 34 2.36 -6.42 6.21
C GLU A 34 1.34 -5.30 6.07
N LEU A 35 1.79 -4.06 5.90
CA LEU A 35 0.88 -2.92 5.69
C LEU A 35 0.05 -3.09 4.41
N LEU A 36 0.64 -3.63 3.34
CA LEU A 36 -0.11 -3.91 2.10
C LEU A 36 -1.19 -4.97 2.32
N VAL A 37 -0.91 -6.00 3.10
CA VAL A 37 -1.90 -7.04 3.46
C VAL A 37 -2.98 -6.46 4.37
N ALA A 38 -2.61 -5.67 5.38
CA ALA A 38 -3.55 -5.06 6.31
C ALA A 38 -4.46 -4.00 5.66
N LEU A 39 -3.97 -3.32 4.63
CA LEU A 39 -4.74 -2.34 3.85
C LEU A 39 -5.43 -2.95 2.62
N ALA A 40 -5.21 -4.24 2.34
CA ALA A 40 -5.93 -4.91 1.28
C ALA A 40 -7.43 -4.80 1.57
N PRO A 41 -8.26 -4.36 0.61
CA PRO A 41 -9.68 -4.29 0.82
C PRO A 41 -10.19 -5.68 1.21
N ALA A 42 -11.00 -5.74 2.28
CA ALA A 42 -11.56 -6.98 2.81
C ALA A 42 -12.58 -7.56 1.83
N GLY A 43 -12.13 -8.15 0.74
CA GLY A 43 -12.95 -8.75 -0.31
C GLY A 43 -13.79 -7.72 -1.08
N SER A 44 -13.51 -7.53 -2.36
CA SER A 44 -14.64 -7.31 -3.29
C SER A 44 -15.18 -8.69 -3.61
N PRO A 45 -16.38 -9.08 -3.14
CA PRO A 45 -17.08 -10.26 -3.63
C PRO A 45 -17.60 -9.98 -5.05
N SER A 46 -16.70 -9.89 -6.01
CA SER A 46 -17.06 -9.73 -7.44
C SER A 46 -16.51 -10.86 -8.31
N ASP A 47 -16.02 -11.93 -7.69
CA ASP A 47 -15.84 -13.23 -8.35
C ASP A 47 -16.95 -14.19 -7.91
N GLU A 48 -18.18 -13.68 -7.70
CA GLU A 48 -19.38 -14.52 -7.81
C GLU A 48 -19.83 -14.41 -9.27
N ALA A 49 -19.06 -15.09 -10.13
CA ALA A 49 -19.50 -15.37 -11.49
C ALA A 49 -20.87 -16.03 -11.39
N ALA A 50 -21.85 -15.35 -12.00
CA ALA A 50 -23.24 -15.74 -12.08
C ALA A 50 -23.38 -17.27 -12.27
N PRO A 51 -24.26 -17.94 -11.53
CA PRO A 51 -24.67 -19.27 -11.94
C PRO A 51 -25.36 -19.11 -13.30
N ASP A 52 -24.70 -19.62 -14.33
CA ASP A 52 -25.30 -20.01 -15.59
C ASP A 52 -26.53 -20.85 -15.25
N ALA A 53 -27.71 -20.26 -15.43
CA ALA A 53 -28.99 -20.93 -15.27
C ALA A 53 -29.73 -20.80 -16.61
N PRO A 54 -30.30 -21.91 -17.12
CA PRO A 54 -30.76 -22.04 -18.50
C PRO A 54 -32.00 -21.20 -18.84
#